data_AF-A0A9P8A1F3-F1
#
_entry.id   AF-A0A9P8A1F3-F1
#
_cell.length_a   1.000
_cell.length_b   1.000
_cell.length_c   1.000
_cell.angle_alpha   90.00
_cell.angle_beta   90.00
_cell.angle_gamma   90.00
#
_symmetry.space_group_name_H-M   'P 1'
#
loop_
_entity.id
_entity.type
_entity.pdbx_description
1 polymer ?
#
loop_
_entity_poly.entity_id
_entity_poly.type
_entity_poly.pdbx_seq_one_letter_code
_entity_poly.pdbx_strand_id
1 'polypeptide(L)'
;MILNLIIMRPAVVYGVGAMGGLTPRLICGRVYQHLKKKMEFLWTKDLRINTVHVSDVTRAVWHTANWYVSNDKQGSSVIFNLADENNTDQEAVNTHIRAIFGIETGFQGTLVSQFAKLNMKEATEDINEEHLAPWSEILKEHSIKTSPLTPYLDQELLCNNAVSLDGTKICKTTGFSYEKPKMTEESLREIIADFQELGIWPKD
;
A
#
# COMPACT_ATOMS: atom_id res chain seq x y z
N MET A 1 37.17 11.84 -0.65
CA MET A 1 35.88 12.54 -0.77
C MET A 1 34.88 11.82 0.12
N ILE A 2 34.23 12.49 1.06
CA ILE A 2 33.19 11.87 1.90
C ILE A 2 31.85 12.17 1.22
N LEU A 3 31.02 11.14 0.99
CA LEU A 3 29.73 11.26 0.31
C LEU A 3 28.67 11.83 1.27
N ASN A 4 27.95 12.86 0.85
CA ASN A 4 26.75 13.32 1.55
C ASN A 4 25.62 12.31 1.32
N LEU A 5 25.11 11.70 2.38
CA LEU A 5 24.18 10.58 2.28
C LEU A 5 23.04 10.70 3.28
N ILE A 6 21.82 10.75 2.75
CA ILE A 6 20.58 10.59 3.51
C ILE A 6 19.90 9.31 3.01
N ILE A 7 19.57 8.40 3.92
CA ILE A 7 18.83 7.17 3.62
C ILE A 7 17.41 7.33 4.13
N MET A 8 16.45 7.18 3.23
CA MET A 8 15.04 7.14 3.58
C MET A 8 14.50 5.74 3.45
N ARG A 9 13.76 5.31 4.47
CA ARG A 9 13.12 3.99 4.54
C ARG A 9 11.62 4.21 4.70
N PRO A 10 10.89 4.43 3.59
CA PRO A 10 9.45 4.60 3.67
C PRO A 10 8.77 3.31 4.12
N ALA A 11 7.67 3.47 4.84
CA ALA A 11 6.70 2.41 5.09
C ALA A 11 5.92 2.12 3.79
N VAL A 12 4.75 1.48 3.89
CA VAL A 12 3.91 1.21 2.72
C VAL A 12 3.49 2.53 2.08
N VAL A 13 4.07 2.84 0.91
CA VAL A 13 3.77 4.08 0.18
C VAL A 13 2.44 3.93 -0.54
N TYR A 14 1.57 4.93 -0.41
CA TYR A 14 0.30 5.02 -1.13
C TYR A 14 0.06 6.45 -1.63
N GLY A 15 -0.82 6.61 -2.61
CA GLY A 15 -1.17 7.90 -3.21
C GLY A 15 -1.02 7.89 -4.73
N VAL A 16 -1.34 9.01 -5.38
CA VAL A 16 -1.32 9.17 -6.84
C VAL A 16 0.00 8.68 -7.45
N GLY A 17 -0.09 7.90 -8.54
CA GLY A 17 1.07 7.29 -9.19
C GLY A 17 1.75 6.12 -8.45
N ALA A 18 1.33 5.78 -7.22
CA ALA A 18 1.86 4.61 -6.52
C ALA A 18 1.23 3.33 -7.07
N MET A 19 2.01 2.50 -7.76
CA MET A 19 1.52 1.23 -8.34
C MET A 19 1.60 0.05 -7.37
N GLY A 20 2.50 0.12 -6.39
CA GLY A 20 2.64 -0.87 -5.32
C GLY A 20 1.85 -0.50 -4.06
N GLY A 21 2.29 -1.01 -2.92
CA GLY A 21 1.76 -0.66 -1.61
C GLY A 21 0.28 -1.04 -1.42
N LEU A 22 -0.61 -0.04 -1.43
CA LEU A 22 -2.05 -0.27 -1.26
C LEU A 22 -2.81 -0.49 -2.58
N THR A 23 -2.21 -0.15 -3.73
CA THR A 23 -2.87 -0.29 -5.03
C THR A 23 -3.32 -1.72 -5.37
N PRO A 24 -2.51 -2.78 -5.14
CA PRO A 24 -2.98 -4.16 -5.32
C PRO A 24 -4.24 -4.47 -4.52
N ARG A 25 -4.37 -3.94 -3.29
CA ARG A 25 -5.56 -4.15 -2.46
C ARG A 25 -6.80 -3.43 -3.01
N LEU A 26 -6.63 -2.27 -3.64
CA LEU A 26 -7.71 -1.58 -4.34
C LEU A 26 -8.17 -2.42 -5.55
N ILE A 27 -7.23 -2.96 -6.33
CA ILE A 27 -7.54 -3.82 -7.48
C ILE A 27 -8.31 -5.06 -7.01
N CYS A 28 -7.85 -5.74 -5.96
CA CYS A 28 -8.58 -6.85 -5.37
C CYS A 28 -9.99 -6.42 -4.94
N GLY A 29 -10.14 -5.27 -4.25
CA GLY A 29 -11.45 -4.73 -3.89
C GLY A 29 -12.41 -4.60 -5.08
N ARG A 30 -11.91 -4.09 -6.22
CA ARG A 30 -12.67 -4.01 -7.48
C ARG A 30 -13.02 -5.38 -8.06
N VAL A 31 -12.09 -6.35 -8.00
CA VAL A 31 -12.32 -7.74 -8.41
C VAL A 31 -13.44 -8.37 -7.57
N TYR A 32 -13.38 -8.28 -6.24
CA TYR A 32 -14.40 -8.85 -5.36
C TYR A 32 -15.77 -8.17 -5.52
N GLN A 33 -15.78 -6.88 -5.85
CA GLN A 33 -17.01 -6.17 -6.24
C GLN A 33 -17.63 -6.77 -7.50
N HIS A 34 -16.83 -6.99 -8.56
CA HIS A 34 -17.29 -7.60 -9.81
C HIS A 34 -17.81 -9.03 -9.59
N LEU A 35 -17.07 -9.82 -8.80
CA LEU A 35 -17.44 -11.20 -8.45
C LEU A 35 -18.65 -11.30 -7.51
N LYS A 36 -19.07 -10.19 -6.88
CA LYS A 36 -20.10 -10.15 -5.83
C LYS A 36 -19.78 -11.12 -4.69
N LYS A 37 -18.50 -11.18 -4.31
CA LYS A 37 -17.98 -12.06 -3.25
C LYS A 37 -17.41 -11.24 -2.11
N LYS A 38 -17.45 -11.81 -0.91
CA LYS A 38 -16.71 -11.30 0.25
C LYS A 38 -15.20 -11.49 0.03
N MET A 39 -14.42 -10.47 0.36
CA MET A 39 -12.96 -10.53 0.32
C MET A 39 -12.41 -10.96 1.67
N GLU A 40 -11.68 -12.07 1.73
CA GLU A 40 -11.12 -12.59 2.97
C GLU A 40 -9.59 -12.48 3.01
N PHE A 41 -9.07 -12.02 4.14
CA PHE A 41 -7.65 -11.84 4.38
C PHE A 41 -7.10 -12.97 5.25
N LEU A 42 -5.87 -13.39 4.98
CA LEU A 42 -5.27 -14.56 5.64
C LEU A 42 -5.02 -14.32 7.14
N TRP A 43 -4.52 -13.14 7.51
CA TRP A 43 -4.13 -12.82 8.90
C TRP A 43 -5.18 -12.00 9.62
N THR A 44 -4.92 -11.68 10.89
CA THR A 44 -5.87 -10.96 11.73
C THR A 44 -5.93 -9.47 11.41
N LYS A 45 -7.02 -8.85 11.86
CA LYS A 45 -7.29 -7.40 11.76
C LYS A 45 -6.16 -6.51 12.29
N ASP A 46 -5.43 -6.98 13.29
CA ASP A 46 -4.45 -6.18 14.03
C ASP A 46 -3.05 -6.21 13.40
N LEU A 47 -2.85 -6.92 12.28
CA LEU A 47 -1.55 -6.95 11.59
C LEU A 47 -1.20 -5.54 11.09
N ARG A 48 -0.11 -5.01 11.61
CA ARG A 48 0.36 -3.65 11.31
C ARG A 48 0.96 -3.58 9.91
N ILE A 49 0.55 -2.54 9.19
CA ILE A 49 0.99 -2.19 7.85
C ILE A 49 1.12 -0.66 7.79
N ASN A 50 2.08 -0.11 8.52
CA ASN A 50 2.24 1.34 8.58
C ASN A 50 2.41 1.92 7.18
N THR A 51 1.81 3.09 6.98
CA THR A 51 1.70 3.75 5.67
C THR A 51 2.46 5.06 5.66
N VAL A 52 2.69 5.60 4.47
CA VAL A 52 3.07 6.99 4.27
C VAL A 52 2.55 7.45 2.91
N HIS A 53 1.96 8.63 2.85
CA HIS A 53 1.49 9.17 1.58
C HIS A 53 2.66 9.59 0.68
N VAL A 54 2.56 9.36 -0.63
CA VAL A 54 3.62 9.65 -1.62
C VAL A 54 4.04 11.12 -1.62
N SER A 55 3.10 12.05 -1.40
CA SER A 55 3.41 13.48 -1.30
C SER A 55 4.28 13.79 -0.06
N ASP A 56 4.07 13.09 1.05
CA ASP A 56 4.90 13.27 2.23
C ASP A 56 6.28 12.63 2.06
N VAL A 57 6.39 11.54 1.29
CA VAL A 57 7.69 10.98 0.89
C VAL A 57 8.48 12.01 0.07
N THR A 58 7.87 12.60 -0.96
CA THR A 58 8.57 13.60 -1.81
C THR A 58 8.92 14.86 -1.03
N ARG A 59 7.99 15.36 -0.19
CA ARG A 59 8.26 16.49 0.72
C ARG A 59 9.39 16.18 1.70
N ALA A 60 9.44 14.98 2.28
CA ALA A 60 10.50 14.57 3.19
C ALA A 60 11.87 14.58 2.50
N VAL A 61 11.96 14.04 1.27
CA VAL A 61 13.20 14.07 0.46
C VAL A 61 13.72 15.49 0.33
N TRP A 62 12.86 16.41 -0.13
CA TRP A 62 13.25 17.80 -0.30
C TRP A 62 13.60 18.51 1.02
N HIS A 63 12.76 18.32 2.05
CA HIS A 63 12.94 18.91 3.37
C HIS A 63 14.28 18.51 4.00
N THR A 64 14.58 17.21 4.00
CA THR A 64 15.80 16.69 4.63
C THR A 64 17.05 17.05 3.85
N ALA A 65 16.99 17.14 2.52
CA ALA A 65 18.11 17.62 1.71
C ALA A 65 18.49 19.06 2.09
N ASN A 66 17.50 19.95 2.20
CA ASN A 66 17.71 21.32 2.64
C ASN A 66 18.20 21.39 4.09
N TRP A 67 17.55 20.66 4.99
CA TRP A 67 17.95 20.57 6.40
C TRP A 67 19.41 20.11 6.54
N TYR A 68 19.83 19.10 5.78
CA TYR A 68 21.17 18.53 5.84
C TYR A 68 22.24 19.55 5.46
N VAL A 69 22.00 20.33 4.41
CA VAL A 69 22.91 21.41 3.97
C VAL A 69 22.92 22.56 4.98
N SER A 70 21.75 23.01 5.44
CA SER A 70 21.64 24.14 6.38
C SER A 70 22.21 23.86 7.76
N ASN A 71 22.37 22.59 8.15
CA ASN A 71 22.89 22.18 9.46
C ASN A 71 24.31 21.60 9.38
N ASP A 72 25.03 21.86 8.28
CA ASP A 72 26.42 21.43 8.03
C ASP A 72 26.68 19.95 8.36
N LYS A 73 25.78 19.07 7.90
CA LYS A 73 25.89 17.62 8.13
C LYS A 73 26.84 16.92 7.17
N GLN A 74 27.69 17.68 6.47
CA GLN A 74 28.53 17.16 5.40
C GLN A 74 29.45 16.03 5.88
N GLY A 75 29.47 14.95 5.11
CA GLY A 75 30.21 13.74 5.46
C GLY A 75 29.63 12.84 6.54
N SER A 76 28.42 13.11 7.05
CA SER A 76 27.69 12.22 7.98
C SER A 76 26.56 11.47 7.27
N SER A 77 26.35 10.19 7.58
CA SER A 77 25.18 9.47 7.08
C SER A 77 24.00 9.62 8.04
N VAL A 78 22.83 9.99 7.51
CA VAL A 78 21.60 10.11 8.31
C VAL A 78 20.54 9.19 7.75
N ILE A 79 19.86 8.46 8.64
CA ILE A 79 18.79 7.54 8.28
C ILE A 79 17.49 8.00 8.93
N PHE A 80 16.43 8.07 8.12
CA PHE A 80 15.05 8.33 8.55
C PHE A 80 14.12 7.24 8.03
N ASN A 81 13.32 6.67 8.92
CA ASN A 81 12.13 5.93 8.50
C ASN A 81 11.02 6.95 8.22
N LEU A 82 10.19 6.68 7.22
CA LEU A 82 9.01 7.51 6.93
C LEU A 82 7.76 6.68 7.13
N ALA A 83 7.03 6.96 8.20
CA ALA A 83 5.72 6.39 8.49
C ALA A 83 4.84 7.51 9.02
N ASP A 84 3.62 7.60 8.50
CA ASP A 84 2.62 8.53 9.00
C ASP A 84 2.18 8.17 10.44
N GLU A 85 1.41 9.07 11.06
CA GLU A 85 1.01 8.95 12.46
C GLU A 85 -0.21 8.03 12.65
N ASN A 86 -0.72 7.42 11.58
CA ASN A 86 -1.97 6.66 11.60
C ASN A 86 -1.84 5.31 12.29
N ASN A 87 -0.61 4.77 12.36
CA ASN A 87 -0.33 3.42 12.84
C ASN A 87 -1.19 2.35 12.13
N THR A 88 -1.34 2.48 10.81
CA THR A 88 -2.26 1.68 9.98
C THR A 88 -2.11 0.16 10.21
N ASP A 89 -3.24 -0.53 10.33
CA ASP A 89 -3.38 -1.99 10.33
C ASP A 89 -4.27 -2.47 9.19
N GLN A 90 -4.43 -3.78 9.04
CA GLN A 90 -5.26 -4.36 7.98
C GLN A 90 -6.71 -3.88 8.04
N GLU A 91 -7.28 -3.74 9.23
CA GLU A 91 -8.69 -3.33 9.36
C GLU A 91 -8.91 -1.87 8.99
N ALA A 92 -7.95 -0.99 9.27
CA ALA A 92 -7.98 0.38 8.78
C ALA A 92 -8.07 0.44 7.24
N VAL A 93 -7.28 -0.38 6.53
CA VAL A 93 -7.36 -0.48 5.05
C VAL A 93 -8.69 -1.10 4.61
N ASN A 94 -9.10 -2.20 5.24
CA ASN A 94 -10.33 -2.91 4.89
C ASN A 94 -11.58 -2.04 5.06
N THR A 95 -11.59 -1.16 6.06
CA THR A 95 -12.67 -0.17 6.26
C THR A 95 -12.88 0.68 5.02
N HIS A 96 -11.81 1.19 4.42
CA HIS A 96 -11.92 1.97 3.19
C HIS A 96 -12.25 1.12 1.97
N ILE A 97 -11.72 -0.10 1.86
CA ILE A 97 -12.09 -1.01 0.75
C ILE A 97 -13.60 -1.28 0.74
N ARG A 98 -14.19 -1.57 1.91
CA ARG A 98 -15.64 -1.79 2.03
C ARG A 98 -16.42 -0.53 1.62
N ALA A 99 -16.00 0.64 2.09
CA ALA A 99 -16.67 1.90 1.77
C ALA A 99 -16.55 2.27 0.27
N ILE A 100 -15.39 2.03 -0.34
CA ILE A 100 -15.13 2.36 -1.74
C ILE A 100 -15.92 1.46 -2.68
N PHE A 101 -15.92 0.14 -2.43
CA PHE A 101 -16.43 -0.85 -3.37
C PHE A 101 -17.79 -1.43 -2.97
N GLY A 102 -18.30 -1.14 -1.78
CA GLY A 102 -19.57 -1.68 -1.30
C GLY A 102 -19.53 -3.21 -1.11
N ILE A 103 -18.36 -3.75 -0.75
CA ILE A 103 -18.15 -5.19 -0.51
C ILE A 103 -18.06 -5.50 0.99
N GLU A 104 -18.20 -6.77 1.34
CA GLU A 104 -17.84 -7.27 2.67
C GLU A 104 -16.36 -7.69 2.68
N THR A 105 -15.70 -7.48 3.82
CA THR A 105 -14.36 -8.02 4.08
C THR A 105 -14.36 -8.84 5.37
N GLY A 106 -13.43 -9.78 5.49
CA GLY A 106 -13.25 -10.58 6.70
C GLY A 106 -11.84 -11.12 6.85
N PHE A 107 -11.60 -11.80 7.96
CA PHE A 107 -10.31 -12.42 8.27
C PHE A 107 -10.49 -13.91 8.47
N GLN A 108 -9.62 -14.70 7.87
CA GLN A 108 -9.61 -16.15 7.94
C GLN A 108 -8.96 -16.64 9.24
N GLY A 109 -9.52 -16.24 10.38
CA GLY A 109 -8.91 -16.48 11.70
C GLY A 109 -8.53 -17.94 11.99
N THR A 110 -9.31 -18.92 11.53
CA THR A 110 -9.11 -20.37 11.80
C THR A 110 -8.61 -21.19 10.59
N LEU A 111 -8.65 -20.63 9.37
CA LEU A 111 -8.22 -21.31 8.13
C LEU A 111 -6.73 -21.12 7.82
N VAL A 112 -6.02 -20.26 8.56
CA VAL A 112 -4.54 -20.22 8.61
C VAL A 112 -3.96 -21.63 8.80
N SER A 113 -4.65 -22.51 9.54
CA SER A 113 -4.22 -23.90 9.75
C SER A 113 -4.35 -24.79 8.50
N GLN A 114 -5.21 -24.47 7.54
CA GLN A 114 -5.30 -25.14 6.24
C GLN A 114 -4.29 -24.55 5.24
N PHE A 115 -4.12 -23.24 5.24
CA PHE A 115 -3.10 -22.55 4.44
C PHE A 115 -1.66 -22.82 4.91
N ALA A 116 -1.46 -23.21 6.18
CA ALA A 116 -0.18 -23.72 6.69
C ALA A 116 0.06 -25.20 6.33
N LYS A 117 -0.99 -25.95 5.96
CA LYS A 117 -0.89 -27.34 5.48
C LYS A 117 -0.66 -27.41 3.97
N LEU A 118 -1.26 -26.48 3.22
CA LEU A 118 -0.95 -26.23 1.82
C LEU A 118 0.37 -25.47 1.78
N ASN A 119 1.27 -25.81 0.88
CA ASN A 119 2.51 -25.07 0.76
C ASN A 119 2.16 -23.59 0.49
N MET A 120 2.76 -22.63 1.21
CA MET A 120 2.42 -21.21 1.05
C MET A 120 2.56 -20.73 -0.41
N LYS A 121 3.43 -21.39 -1.18
CA LYS A 121 3.54 -21.20 -2.61
C LYS A 121 2.26 -21.57 -3.38
N GLU A 122 1.73 -22.77 -3.19
CA GLU A 122 0.51 -23.26 -3.87
C GLU A 122 -0.70 -22.37 -3.52
N ALA A 123 -0.84 -22.04 -2.24
CA ALA A 123 -1.83 -21.10 -1.75
C ALA A 123 -1.77 -19.72 -2.44
N THR A 124 -0.55 -19.21 -2.67
CA THR A 124 -0.35 -17.92 -3.34
C THR A 124 -0.71 -18.03 -4.83
N GLU A 125 -0.39 -19.15 -5.47
CA GLU A 125 -0.73 -19.43 -6.87
C GLU A 125 -2.26 -19.48 -7.06
N ASP A 126 -2.99 -20.21 -6.20
CA ASP A 126 -4.46 -20.29 -6.24
C ASP A 126 -5.12 -18.92 -6.09
N ILE A 127 -4.67 -18.12 -5.10
CA ILE A 127 -5.19 -16.75 -4.88
C ILE A 127 -4.93 -15.87 -6.11
N ASN A 128 -3.73 -15.97 -6.71
CA ASN A 128 -3.39 -15.20 -7.90
C ASN A 128 -4.27 -15.57 -9.09
N GLU A 129 -4.59 -16.85 -9.30
CA GLU A 129 -5.52 -17.29 -10.34
C GLU A 129 -6.93 -16.71 -10.13
N GLU A 130 -7.42 -16.73 -8.89
CA GLU A 130 -8.73 -16.16 -8.53
C GLU A 130 -8.81 -14.63 -8.74
N HIS A 131 -7.70 -13.92 -8.77
CA HIS A 131 -7.68 -12.47 -8.96
C HIS A 131 -7.36 -12.04 -10.39
N LEU A 132 -6.37 -12.69 -11.03
CA LEU A 132 -5.87 -12.30 -12.35
C LEU A 132 -6.91 -12.49 -13.45
N ALA A 133 -7.63 -13.62 -13.44
CA ALA A 133 -8.63 -13.90 -14.47
C ALA A 133 -9.80 -12.89 -14.44
N PRO A 134 -10.47 -12.65 -13.29
CA PRO A 134 -11.52 -11.63 -13.22
C PRO A 134 -11.02 -10.21 -13.50
N TRP A 135 -9.80 -9.87 -13.09
CA TRP A 135 -9.23 -8.55 -13.43
C TRP A 135 -9.08 -8.37 -14.94
N SER A 136 -8.60 -9.40 -15.65
CA SER A 136 -8.51 -9.40 -17.11
C SER A 136 -9.88 -9.26 -17.77
N GLU A 137 -10.91 -9.92 -17.24
CA GLU A 137 -12.29 -9.80 -17.70
C GLU A 137 -12.82 -8.38 -17.55
N ILE A 138 -12.67 -7.77 -16.36
CA ILE A 138 -13.04 -6.38 -16.10
C ILE A 138 -12.35 -5.44 -17.09
N LEU A 139 -11.03 -5.54 -17.26
CA LEU A 139 -10.31 -4.69 -18.21
C LEU A 139 -10.83 -4.83 -19.64
N LYS A 140 -11.14 -6.06 -20.07
CA LYS A 140 -11.68 -6.35 -21.40
C LYS A 140 -13.09 -5.77 -21.59
N GLU A 141 -13.97 -5.91 -20.61
CA GLU A 141 -15.32 -5.33 -20.63
C GLU A 141 -15.30 -3.81 -20.79
N HIS A 142 -14.31 -3.15 -20.17
CA HIS A 142 -14.11 -1.72 -20.26
C HIS A 142 -13.20 -1.27 -21.42
N SER A 143 -12.89 -2.17 -22.36
CA SER A 143 -12.03 -1.89 -23.53
C SER A 143 -10.63 -1.38 -23.19
N ILE A 144 -10.12 -1.73 -22.01
CA ILE A 144 -8.75 -1.42 -21.57
C ILE A 144 -7.83 -2.54 -22.09
N LYS A 145 -7.08 -2.23 -23.16
CA LYS A 145 -6.23 -3.22 -23.84
C LYS A 145 -4.98 -3.60 -23.05
N THR A 146 -4.42 -2.65 -22.31
CA THR A 146 -3.19 -2.81 -21.55
C THR A 146 -3.30 -2.00 -20.28
N SER A 147 -3.08 -2.65 -19.13
CA SER A 147 -2.93 -1.98 -17.85
C SER A 147 -1.69 -2.55 -17.16
N PRO A 148 -0.81 -1.71 -16.61
CA PRO A 148 0.30 -2.19 -15.80
C PRO A 148 -0.15 -2.53 -14.36
N LEU A 149 -1.43 -2.30 -14.03
CA LEU A 149 -2.01 -2.63 -12.74
C LEU A 149 -2.31 -4.14 -12.69
N THR A 150 -1.82 -4.78 -11.63
CA THR A 150 -1.99 -6.22 -11.43
C THR A 150 -2.39 -6.50 -9.98
N PRO A 151 -3.36 -7.41 -9.76
CA PRO A 151 -3.65 -7.93 -8.42
C PRO A 151 -2.66 -9.02 -7.99
N TYR A 152 -1.62 -9.32 -8.80
CA TYR A 152 -0.64 -10.35 -8.47
C TYR A 152 0.03 -10.08 -7.12
N LEU A 153 0.08 -11.11 -6.29
CA LEU A 153 0.68 -11.11 -4.96
C LEU A 153 1.92 -11.99 -4.96
N ASP A 154 3.05 -11.41 -4.59
CA ASP A 154 4.23 -12.16 -4.18
C ASP A 154 3.96 -12.87 -2.85
N GLN A 155 4.53 -14.06 -2.66
CA GLN A 155 4.33 -14.90 -1.48
C GLN A 155 4.68 -14.16 -0.18
N GLU A 156 5.70 -13.29 -0.21
CA GLU A 156 6.16 -12.51 0.94
C GLU A 156 5.09 -11.55 1.47
N LEU A 157 4.17 -11.09 0.61
CA LEU A 157 3.06 -10.22 1.00
C LEU A 157 1.98 -10.97 1.79
N LEU A 158 1.95 -12.30 1.67
CA LEU A 158 1.05 -13.18 2.41
C LEU A 158 1.70 -13.73 3.68
N CYS A 159 2.94 -13.37 4.01
CA CYS A 159 3.56 -13.74 5.28
C CYS A 159 2.99 -12.92 6.45
N ASN A 160 2.95 -13.52 7.65
CA ASN A 160 2.50 -12.86 8.88
C ASN A 160 3.58 -11.92 9.47
N ASN A 161 4.03 -10.95 8.68
CA ASN A 161 5.06 -10.01 9.07
C ASN A 161 4.45 -8.63 9.30
N ALA A 162 4.47 -8.16 10.54
CA ALA A 162 4.06 -6.80 10.86
C ALA A 162 5.10 -5.82 10.29
N VAL A 163 4.66 -4.90 9.43
CA VAL A 163 5.50 -3.80 8.93
C VAL A 163 5.23 -2.58 9.80
N SER A 164 5.87 -2.57 10.97
CA SER A 164 5.80 -1.50 11.94
C SER A 164 7.06 -0.64 11.90
N LEU A 165 6.92 0.66 11.66
CA LEU A 165 8.02 1.61 11.48
C LEU A 165 7.78 2.85 12.35
N ASP A 166 8.77 3.20 13.18
CA ASP A 166 8.78 4.48 13.90
C ASP A 166 9.28 5.60 12.98
N GLY A 167 8.35 6.46 12.53
CA GLY A 167 8.62 7.64 11.71
C GLY A 167 9.01 8.89 12.52
N THR A 168 9.03 8.87 13.85
CA THR A 168 9.10 10.11 14.67
C THR A 168 10.46 10.81 14.61
N LYS A 169 11.52 10.13 14.17
CA LYS A 169 12.88 10.69 14.14
C LYS A 169 12.99 11.90 13.21
N ILE A 170 12.35 11.87 12.04
CA ILE A 170 12.42 12.98 11.07
C ILE A 170 11.78 14.25 11.66
N CYS A 171 10.63 14.12 12.31
CA CYS A 171 9.93 15.22 12.97
C CYS A 171 10.77 15.82 14.09
N LYS A 172 11.26 15.00 15.03
CA LYS A 172 12.05 15.45 16.19
C LYS A 172 13.39 16.09 15.79
N THR A 173 14.00 15.61 14.71
CA THR A 173 15.35 16.03 14.31
C THR A 173 15.34 17.24 13.38
N THR A 174 14.32 17.34 12.53
CA THR A 174 14.33 18.28 11.39
C THR A 174 13.14 19.24 11.40
N GLY A 175 12.16 19.07 12.28
CA GLY A 175 10.91 19.85 12.28
C GLY A 175 9.94 19.46 11.16
N PHE A 176 10.18 18.36 10.45
CA PHE A 176 9.27 17.87 9.41
C PHE A 176 7.88 17.54 9.99
N SER A 177 6.83 17.87 9.23
CA SER A 177 5.45 17.52 9.55
C SER A 177 4.76 16.87 8.34
N TYR A 178 4.03 15.79 8.61
CA TYR A 178 3.23 15.08 7.61
C TYR A 178 1.99 15.92 7.26
N GLU A 179 1.79 16.21 5.98
CA GLU A 179 0.56 16.88 5.49
C GLU A 179 -0.60 15.90 5.33
N LYS A 180 -0.28 14.61 5.15
CA LYS A 180 -1.24 13.50 5.09
C LYS A 180 -0.94 12.53 6.24
N PRO A 181 -1.20 12.92 7.50
CA PRO A 181 -0.83 12.13 8.67
C PRO A 181 -1.66 10.85 8.83
N LYS A 182 -2.74 10.71 8.03
CA LYS A 182 -3.64 9.56 8.04
C LYS A 182 -4.11 9.22 6.63
N MET A 183 -4.28 7.94 6.38
CA MET A 183 -5.00 7.43 5.23
C MET A 183 -6.48 7.75 5.36
N THR A 184 -7.08 8.22 4.26
CA THR A 184 -8.51 8.52 4.18
C THR A 184 -9.12 7.90 2.94
N GLU A 185 -10.45 7.77 2.91
CA GLU A 185 -11.15 7.26 1.74
C GLU A 185 -10.88 8.14 0.51
N GLU A 186 -10.89 9.46 0.67
CA GLU A 186 -10.63 10.43 -0.40
C GLU A 186 -9.24 10.19 -1.01
N SER A 187 -8.21 10.01 -0.18
CA SER A 187 -6.86 9.75 -0.67
C SER A 187 -6.72 8.46 -1.47
N LEU A 188 -7.57 7.45 -1.20
CA LEU A 188 -7.58 6.20 -1.97
C LEU A 188 -8.44 6.32 -3.24
N ARG A 189 -9.52 7.10 -3.20
CA ARG A 189 -10.31 7.43 -4.39
C ARG A 189 -9.53 8.29 -5.38
N GLU A 190 -8.66 9.20 -4.90
CA GLU A 190 -7.73 9.97 -5.74
C GLU A 190 -6.81 9.06 -6.56
N ILE A 191 -6.32 7.94 -5.98
CA ILE A 191 -5.52 6.94 -6.70
C ILE A 191 -6.33 6.30 -7.84
N ILE A 192 -7.56 5.89 -7.54
CA ILE A 192 -8.46 5.27 -8.52
C ILE A 192 -8.77 6.27 -9.64
N ALA A 193 -9.08 7.52 -9.30
CA ALA A 193 -9.36 8.58 -10.26
C ALA A 193 -8.18 8.87 -11.19
N ASP A 194 -6.95 8.89 -10.67
CA ASP A 194 -5.72 9.01 -11.46
C ASP A 194 -5.60 7.86 -12.48
N PHE A 195 -5.79 6.61 -12.03
CA PHE A 195 -5.75 5.46 -12.94
C PHE A 195 -6.89 5.45 -13.98
N GLN A 196 -8.07 5.96 -13.62
CA GLN A 196 -9.18 6.16 -14.55
C GLN A 196 -8.83 7.22 -15.59
N GLU A 197 -8.23 8.35 -15.19
CA GLU A 197 -7.78 9.40 -16.10
C GLU A 197 -6.74 8.87 -17.09
N LEU A 198 -5.79 8.07 -16.61
CA LEU A 198 -4.78 7.37 -17.42
C LEU A 198 -5.35 6.26 -18.32
N GLY A 199 -6.63 5.90 -18.17
CA GLY A 199 -7.28 4.86 -18.98
C GLY A 199 -6.80 3.45 -18.67
N ILE A 200 -6.22 3.22 -17.49
CA ILE A 200 -5.69 1.92 -17.03
C ILE A 200 -6.56 1.29 -15.93
N TRP A 201 -7.68 1.96 -15.57
CA TRP A 201 -8.71 1.49 -14.64
C TRP A 201 -10.13 1.79 -15.18
N PRO A 202 -11.13 0.91 -14.92
CA PRO A 202 -12.53 1.10 -15.33
C PRO A 202 -13.21 2.41 -14.88
N LYS A 203 -13.96 3.09 -15.76
CA LYS A 203 -14.64 4.37 -15.47
C LYS A 203 -16.11 4.26 -15.02
N ASP A 204 -16.53 3.09 -14.55
CA ASP A 204 -17.94 2.82 -14.20
C ASP A 204 -18.41 3.39 -12.86
#